data_AF-A0A3S1A1D5-F1
#
_entry.id   AF-A0A3S1A1D5-F1
#
_cell.length_a   1.000
_cell.length_b   1.000
_cell.length_c   1.000
_cell.angle_alpha   90.00
_cell.angle_beta   90.00
_cell.angle_gamma   90.00
#
_symmetry.space_group_name_H-M   'P 1'
#
loop_
_entity.id
_entity.type
_entity.pdbx_description
1 polymer ?
#
loop_
_entity_poly.entity_id
_entity_poly.type
_entity_poly.pdbx_seq_one_letter_code
_entity_poly.pdbx_strand_id
1 'polypeptide(L)'
;MSNTAFRSFGGVQGAFVGEAILEDVADFLKLEPDKVREANFFHKDDLAHFGMNAGGESIRRCWQMCLDKSEYSRRRAQIDQYNRENRWKKKGLAITPVRYGMAFLKSLMNQ
;
A
#
# COMPACT_ATOMS: atom_id res chain seq x y z
N MET A 1 3.81 -15.10 -28.94
CA MET A 1 4.82 -14.66 -27.94
C MET A 1 4.46 -15.26 -26.60
N SER A 2 5.43 -15.77 -25.83
CA SER A 2 5.21 -16.30 -24.48
C SER A 2 5.91 -15.41 -23.45
N ASN A 3 5.17 -14.92 -22.46
CA ASN A 3 5.74 -14.16 -21.34
C ASN A 3 6.47 -15.10 -20.36
N THR A 4 7.39 -14.55 -19.56
CA THR A 4 8.17 -15.29 -18.56
C THR A 4 8.29 -14.47 -17.26
N ALA A 5 9.03 -15.02 -16.30
CA ALA A 5 9.33 -14.39 -15.03
C ALA A 5 9.91 -12.97 -15.20
N PHE A 6 9.34 -12.02 -14.45
CA PHE A 6 9.94 -10.72 -14.18
C PHE A 6 9.96 -10.52 -12.66
N ARG A 7 10.80 -9.60 -12.17
CA ARG A 7 10.92 -9.31 -10.74
C ARG A 7 9.54 -9.16 -10.09
N SER A 8 9.33 -9.87 -8.97
CA SER A 8 8.09 -9.99 -8.20
C SER A 8 7.06 -11.04 -8.69
N PHE A 9 7.30 -11.69 -9.83
CA PHE A 9 6.61 -12.92 -10.26
C PHE A 9 5.06 -12.87 -10.17
N GLY A 10 4.45 -11.76 -10.62
CA GLY A 10 2.99 -11.56 -10.54
C GLY A 10 2.53 -10.73 -9.33
N GLY A 11 3.34 -10.63 -8.28
CA GLY A 11 2.98 -9.96 -7.03
C GLY A 11 2.72 -8.45 -7.18
N VAL A 12 3.47 -7.75 -8.03
CA VAL A 12 3.25 -6.31 -8.27
C VAL A 12 1.94 -6.08 -9.03
N GLN A 13 1.61 -6.94 -9.99
CA GLN A 13 0.35 -6.86 -10.72
C GLN A 13 -0.85 -7.04 -9.77
N GLY A 14 -0.78 -8.03 -8.87
CA GLY A 14 -1.80 -8.24 -7.85
C GLY A 14 -1.89 -7.08 -6.85
N ALA A 15 -0.75 -6.58 -6.36
CA ALA A 15 -0.72 -5.45 -5.44
C ALA A 15 -1.31 -4.17 -6.07
N PHE A 16 -1.00 -3.91 -7.35
CA PHE A 16 -1.55 -2.76 -8.07
C PHE A 16 -3.09 -2.80 -8.14
N VAL A 17 -3.67 -3.96 -8.45
CA VAL A 17 -5.14 -4.11 -8.47
C VAL A 17 -5.74 -3.92 -7.08
N GLY A 18 -5.11 -4.48 -6.04
CA GLY A 18 -5.57 -4.29 -4.66
C GLY A 18 -5.55 -2.82 -4.23
N GLU A 19 -4.50 -2.09 -4.56
CA GLU A 19 -4.38 -0.66 -4.27
C GLU A 19 -5.38 0.19 -5.06
N ALA A 20 -5.65 -0.14 -6.32
CA ALA A 20 -6.68 0.53 -7.13
C ALA A 20 -8.07 0.36 -6.51
N ILE A 21 -8.40 -0.85 -6.02
CA ILE A 21 -9.67 -1.10 -5.31
C ILE A 21 -9.77 -0.25 -4.04
N LEU A 22 -8.71 -0.17 -3.24
CA LEU A 22 -8.72 0.64 -2.02
C LEU A 22 -8.87 2.14 -2.32
N GLU A 23 -8.29 2.61 -3.43
CA GLU A 23 -8.45 3.99 -3.90
C GLU A 23 -9.91 4.27 -4.31
N ASP A 24 -10.52 3.39 -5.11
CA ASP A 24 -11.92 3.50 -5.52
C ASP A 24 -12.88 3.50 -4.32
N VAL A 25 -12.60 2.67 -3.30
CA VAL A 25 -13.35 2.65 -2.05
C VAL A 25 -13.23 3.97 -1.29
N ALA A 26 -12.02 4.53 -1.21
CA ALA A 26 -11.79 5.83 -0.55
C ALA A 26 -12.56 6.95 -1.26
N ASP A 27 -12.51 6.98 -2.60
CA ASP A 27 -13.24 7.93 -3.43
C ASP A 27 -14.76 7.80 -3.29
N PHE A 28 -15.27 6.58 -3.21
CA PHE A 28 -16.69 6.31 -2.97
C PHE A 28 -17.13 6.82 -1.57
N LEU A 29 -16.33 6.54 -0.54
CA LEU A 29 -16.62 6.92 0.85
C LEU A 29 -16.31 8.38 1.16
N LYS A 30 -15.64 9.12 0.26
CA LYS A 30 -15.13 10.48 0.49
C LYS A 30 -14.18 10.56 1.69
N LEU A 31 -13.37 9.52 1.85
CA LEU A 31 -12.33 9.43 2.87
C LEU A 31 -10.95 9.54 2.22
N GLU A 32 -9.96 9.93 3.03
CA GLU A 32 -8.57 9.92 2.60
C GLU A 32 -8.10 8.47 2.34
N PRO A 33 -7.49 8.17 1.18
CA PRO A 33 -7.03 6.82 0.85
C PRO A 33 -6.09 6.21 1.92
N ASP A 34 -5.25 7.04 2.53
CA ASP A 34 -4.33 6.60 3.59
C ASP A 34 -5.07 6.10 4.84
N LYS A 35 -6.24 6.69 5.14
CA LYS A 35 -7.09 6.28 6.27
C LYS A 35 -7.84 5.00 5.97
N VAL A 36 -8.27 4.82 4.72
CA VAL A 36 -8.85 3.56 4.26
C VAL A 36 -7.80 2.43 4.34
N ARG A 37 -6.56 2.68 3.91
CA ARG A 37 -5.44 1.74 4.05
C ARG A 37 -5.20 1.37 5.52
N GLU A 38 -5.01 2.37 6.39
CA GLU A 38 -4.76 2.17 7.82
C GLU A 38 -5.86 1.33 8.51
N ALA A 39 -7.13 1.58 8.15
CA ALA A 39 -8.27 0.85 8.69
C ALA A 39 -8.32 -0.62 8.23
N ASN A 40 -7.74 -0.95 7.07
CA ASN A 40 -7.74 -2.29 6.47
C ASN A 40 -6.45 -3.08 6.72
N PHE A 41 -5.51 -2.56 7.51
CA PHE A 41 -4.31 -3.31 7.86
C PHE A 41 -4.62 -4.53 8.72
N PHE A 42 -3.92 -5.62 8.45
CA PHE A 42 -3.93 -6.79 9.32
C PHE A 42 -3.50 -6.44 10.75
N HIS A 43 -4.08 -7.15 11.70
CA HIS A 43 -3.71 -7.18 13.11
C HIS A 43 -2.81 -8.40 13.37
N LYS A 44 -2.34 -8.54 14.61
CA LYS A 44 -1.34 -9.54 14.99
C LYS A 44 -1.76 -10.99 14.67
N ASP A 45 -3.03 -11.30 14.91
CA ASP A 45 -3.56 -12.66 14.84
C ASP A 45 -4.42 -12.89 13.59
N ASP A 46 -4.47 -11.92 12.68
CA ASP A 46 -5.24 -12.04 11.45
C ASP A 46 -4.59 -13.06 10.50
N LEU A 47 -5.45 -13.80 9.81
CA LEU A 47 -5.04 -14.72 8.76
C LEU A 47 -5.16 -14.04 7.40
N ALA A 48 -4.18 -14.27 6.53
CA ALA A 48 -4.32 -13.96 5.12
C ALA A 48 -5.40 -14.85 4.49
N HIS A 49 -5.88 -14.48 3.30
CA HIS A 49 -6.91 -15.22 2.56
C HIS A 49 -6.56 -16.70 2.26
N PHE A 50 -5.30 -17.09 2.40
CA PHE A 50 -4.79 -18.46 2.25
C PHE A 50 -4.44 -19.14 3.59
N GLY A 51 -4.94 -18.62 4.71
CA GLY A 51 -4.89 -19.28 6.03
C GLY A 51 -3.56 -19.18 6.79
N MET A 52 -2.56 -18.46 6.26
CA MET A 52 -1.32 -18.18 7.00
C MET A 52 -1.47 -16.91 7.83
N ASN A 53 -0.81 -16.84 8.99
CA ASN A 53 -0.73 -15.61 9.78
C ASN A 53 -0.20 -14.47 8.90
N ALA A 54 -0.97 -13.39 8.82
CA ALA A 54 -0.69 -12.28 7.92
C ALA A 54 0.44 -11.37 8.46
N GLY A 55 0.63 -11.34 9.77
CA GLY A 55 1.50 -10.41 10.49
C GLY A 55 1.03 -8.96 10.34
N GLY A 56 0.64 -8.31 11.43
CA GLY A 56 0.16 -6.92 11.40
C GLY A 56 1.12 -5.87 11.96
N GLU A 57 2.00 -6.24 12.89
CA GLU A 57 2.78 -5.27 13.66
C GLU A 57 3.87 -4.57 12.83
N SER A 58 4.57 -5.33 11.97
CA SER A 58 5.68 -4.81 11.17
C SER A 58 5.23 -3.82 10.09
N ILE A 59 4.08 -4.06 9.43
CA ILE A 59 3.58 -3.12 8.42
C ILE A 59 3.17 -1.79 9.07
N ARG A 60 2.53 -1.83 10.25
CA ARG A 60 2.16 -0.61 11.01
C ARG A 60 3.38 0.17 11.46
N ARG A 61 4.43 -0.51 11.93
CA ARG A 61 5.70 0.13 12.27
C ARG A 61 6.35 0.80 11.06
N CYS A 62 6.48 0.08 9.94
CA CYS A 62 7.05 0.62 8.71
C CYS A 62 6.24 1.82 8.20
N TRP A 63 4.91 1.74 8.26
CA TRP A 63 3.99 2.81 7.92
C TRP A 63 4.25 4.07 8.75
N GLN A 64 4.25 3.93 10.08
CA GLN A 64 4.50 5.07 10.98
C GLN A 64 5.87 5.69 10.74
N MET A 65 6.92 4.86 10.61
CA MET A 65 8.27 5.34 10.31
C MET A 65 8.33 6.09 8.97
N CYS A 66 7.57 5.66 7.97
CA CYS A 66 7.50 6.31 6.67
C CYS A 66 6.77 7.66 6.76
N LEU A 67 5.63 7.71 7.47
CA LEU A 67 4.89 8.95 7.73
C LEU A 67 5.78 10.00 8.42
N ASP A 68 6.48 9.58 9.47
CA ASP A 68 7.33 10.47 10.27
C ASP A 68 8.53 10.97 9.44
N LYS A 69 9.30 10.06 8.84
CA LYS A 69 10.51 10.41 8.09
C LYS A 69 10.24 11.22 6.82
N SER A 70 9.07 11.03 6.22
CA SER A 70 8.68 11.77 5.02
C SER A 70 8.01 13.11 5.32
N GLU A 71 7.75 13.41 6.60
CA GLU A 71 6.97 14.58 7.05
C GLU A 71 5.60 14.66 6.35
N TYR A 72 4.93 13.51 6.24
CA TYR A 72 3.79 13.32 5.36
C TYR A 72 2.69 14.37 5.57
N SER A 73 2.25 14.56 6.81
CA SER A 73 1.21 15.53 7.18
C SER A 73 1.59 16.97 6.84
N ARG A 74 2.86 17.35 7.07
CA ARG A 74 3.38 18.69 6.75
C ARG A 74 3.36 18.92 5.24
N ARG A 75 3.84 17.95 4.46
CA ARG A 75 3.85 18.03 3.00
C ARG A 75 2.45 18.01 2.39
N ARG A 76 1.51 17.26 2.99
CA ARG A 76 0.11 17.24 2.55
C ARG A 76 -0.51 18.63 2.65
N ALA A 77 -0.41 19.28 3.81
CA ALA A 77 -0.92 20.64 4.00
C ALA A 77 -0.31 21.65 3.02
N GLN A 78 0.99 21.53 2.72
CA GLN A 78 1.67 22.37 1.73
C GLN A 78 1.16 22.13 0.30
N ILE A 79 0.87 20.88 -0.05
CA ILE A 79 0.32 20.52 -1.36
C ILE A 79 -1.11 21.03 -1.49
N ASP A 80 -1.93 20.95 -0.45
CA ASP A 80 -3.28 21.49 -0.45
C ASP A 80 -3.27 23.00 -0.64
N GLN A 81 -2.36 23.72 0.04
CA GLN A 81 -2.16 25.15 -0.19
C GLN A 81 -1.74 25.45 -1.63
N TYR A 82 -0.71 24.76 -2.13
CA TYR A 82 -0.22 24.92 -3.49
C TYR A 82 -1.33 24.70 -4.51
N ASN A 83 -2.14 23.65 -4.33
CA ASN A 83 -3.23 23.31 -5.23
C ASN A 83 -4.38 24.33 -5.18
N ARG A 84 -4.61 25.03 -4.06
CA ARG A 84 -5.58 26.15 -3.99
C ARG A 84 -5.09 27.37 -4.78
N GLU A 85 -3.79 27.66 -4.72
CA GLU A 85 -3.18 28.83 -5.36
C GLU A 85 -2.89 28.65 -6.85
N ASN A 86 -2.75 27.41 -7.32
CA ASN A 86 -2.33 27.11 -8.69
C ASN A 86 -3.46 26.43 -9.48
N ARG A 87 -4.05 27.15 -10.44
CA ARG A 87 -5.14 26.61 -11.29
C ARG A 87 -4.67 25.52 -12.26
N TRP A 88 -3.54 25.74 -12.92
CA TRP A 88 -3.09 24.94 -14.07
C TRP A 88 -2.00 23.92 -13.75
N LYS A 89 -1.49 23.92 -12.52
CA LYS A 89 -0.50 22.96 -12.03
C LYS A 89 -0.94 22.46 -10.67
N LYS A 90 -0.95 21.13 -10.51
CA LYS A 90 -1.31 20.47 -9.27
C LYS A 90 -0.18 19.56 -8.81
N LYS A 91 -0.10 19.32 -7.51
CA LYS A 91 0.78 18.33 -6.88
C LYS A 91 -0.07 17.25 -6.24
N GLY A 92 0.45 16.02 -6.26
CA GLY A 92 -0.10 14.88 -5.54
C GLY A 92 0.89 14.36 -4.50
N LEU A 93 0.37 13.64 -3.52
CA LEU A 93 1.14 12.93 -2.52
C LEU A 93 0.44 11.59 -2.27
N ALA A 94 1.21 10.52 -2.20
CA ALA A 94 0.70 9.19 -1.91
C ALA A 94 1.70 8.44 -1.02
N ILE A 95 1.18 7.54 -0.19
CA ILE A 95 1.95 6.56 0.58
C ILE A 95 1.27 5.20 0.41
N THR A 96 2.06 4.17 0.08
CA THR A 96 1.53 2.85 -0.27
C THR A 96 2.25 1.76 0.53
N PRO A 97 1.53 0.91 1.26
CA PRO A 97 2.11 -0.20 2.01
C PRO A 97 2.47 -1.34 1.05
N VAL A 98 3.49 -2.13 1.39
CA VAL A 98 3.80 -3.36 0.67
C VAL A 98 4.10 -4.48 1.65
N ARG A 99 3.45 -5.63 1.45
CA ARG A 99 3.80 -6.91 2.07
C ARG A 99 4.08 -7.91 0.96
N TYR A 100 5.23 -8.58 1.04
CA TYR A 100 5.65 -9.56 0.03
C TYR A 100 6.07 -10.86 0.71
N GLY A 101 5.46 -11.97 0.30
CA GLY A 101 5.75 -13.30 0.85
C GLY A 101 7.08 -13.83 0.32
N MET A 102 7.95 -14.29 1.22
CA MET A 102 9.26 -14.85 0.87
C MET A 102 9.23 -16.37 0.97
N ALA A 103 8.79 -17.02 -0.10
CA ALA A 103 8.87 -18.47 -0.27
C ALA A 103 8.66 -18.83 -1.74
N PHE A 104 9.19 -19.98 -2.17
CA PHE A 104 8.71 -20.64 -3.37
C PHE A 104 7.33 -21.23 -3.12
N LEU A 105 6.42 -21.04 -4.07
CA LEU A 105 5.09 -21.67 -4.06
C LEU A 105 5.18 -23.20 -4.01
N LYS A 106 6.23 -23.77 -4.63
CA LYS A 106 6.54 -25.19 -4.51
C LYS A 106 7.39 -25.41 -3.27
N SER A 107 6.77 -25.95 -2.21
CA SER A 107 7.41 -26.16 -0.90
C SER A 107 8.77 -26.87 -0.98
N LEU A 108 8.93 -27.84 -1.88
CA LEU A 108 10.18 -28.58 -2.10
C LEU A 108 11.39 -27.72 -2.55
N MET A 109 11.16 -26.48 -2.99
CA MET A 109 12.21 -25.55 -3.40
C MET A 109 12.68 -24.63 -2.27
N ASN A 110 11.99 -24.66 -1.12
CA ASN A 110 12.43 -23.97 0.10
C ASN A 110 13.37 -24.94 0.84
N GLN A 111 14.69 -24.71 0.74
CA GLN A 111 15.75 -25.50 1.39
C GLN A 111 16.39 -24.72 2.54
#